data_AF-A0A933F927-F1
#
_entry.id   AF-A0A933F927-F1
#
_cell.length_a   1.000
_cell.length_b   1.000
_cell.length_c   1.000
_cell.angle_alpha   90.00
_cell.angle_beta   90.00
_cell.angle_gamma   90.00
#
_symmetry.space_group_name_H-M   'P 1'
#
loop_
_entity.id
_entity.type
_entity.pdbx_description
1 polymer ?
#
loop_
_entity_poly.entity_id
_entity_poly.type
_entity_poly.pdbx_seq_one_letter_code
_entity_poly.pdbx_strand_id
1 'polypeptide(L)'
;VINAIAAHHGDEEAKCLEAIILQAADTLSAARPGARREILESYVKRLEKLEEIANSFKGVNTSYAIQAGREVRIIVESAEVNDAHASQMAKDIAKRIEQEIEYPGQVKVTVIRETRAVEYAK
;
A
#
# COMPACT_ATOMS: atom_id res chain seq x y z
N VAL A 1 -30.19 -15.83 10.86
CA VAL A 1 -29.80 -14.48 10.37
C VAL A 1 -28.52 -13.98 11.04
N ILE A 2 -28.47 -13.78 12.37
CA ILE A 2 -27.27 -13.24 13.07
C ILE A 2 -26.00 -14.05 12.79
N ASN A 3 -26.05 -15.38 12.95
CA ASN A 3 -24.89 -16.24 12.68
C ASN A 3 -24.45 -16.22 11.21
N ALA A 4 -25.38 -16.09 10.26
CA ALA A 4 -25.02 -16.00 8.85
C ALA A 4 -24.21 -14.73 8.54
N ILE A 5 -24.54 -13.61 9.20
CA ILE A 5 -23.76 -12.36 9.09
C ILE A 5 -22.39 -12.53 9.74
N ALA A 6 -22.30 -13.10 10.94
CA ALA A 6 -21.03 -13.30 11.62
C ALA A 6 -20.10 -14.30 10.89
N ALA A 7 -20.66 -15.34 10.28
CA ALA A 7 -19.90 -16.39 9.63
C ALA A 7 -19.53 -16.12 8.16
N HIS A 8 -20.07 -15.07 7.51
CA HIS A 8 -19.93 -14.91 6.05
C HIS A 8 -18.48 -14.75 5.56
N HIS A 9 -17.59 -14.17 6.37
CA HIS A 9 -16.15 -14.08 6.11
C HIS A 9 -15.32 -15.13 6.88
N GLY A 10 -15.97 -16.08 7.55
CA GLY A 10 -15.31 -17.10 8.36
C GLY A 10 -14.84 -16.62 9.74
N ASP A 11 -15.30 -15.45 10.19
CA ASP A 11 -14.98 -14.91 11.52
C ASP A 11 -15.60 -15.74 12.66
N GLU A 12 -16.71 -16.41 12.38
CA GLU A 12 -17.35 -17.42 13.24
C GLU A 12 -17.70 -18.69 12.47
N GLU A 13 -17.89 -19.79 13.21
CA GLU A 13 -18.40 -21.04 12.64
C GLU A 13 -19.84 -20.88 12.13
N ALA A 14 -20.10 -21.40 10.93
CA ALA A 14 -21.45 -21.48 10.37
C ALA A 14 -22.25 -22.56 11.12
N LYS A 15 -23.27 -22.14 11.88
CA LYS A 15 -24.08 -23.01 12.75
C LYS A 15 -25.33 -23.55 12.07
N CYS A 16 -25.63 -23.09 10.86
CA CYS A 16 -26.81 -23.51 10.12
C CYS A 16 -26.56 -23.53 8.60
N LEU A 17 -27.42 -24.24 7.87
CA LEU A 17 -27.29 -24.44 6.44
C LEU A 17 -27.42 -23.11 5.67
N GLU A 18 -28.27 -22.20 6.14
CA GLU A 18 -28.46 -20.88 5.53
C GLU A 18 -27.18 -20.04 5.58
N ALA A 19 -26.36 -20.17 6.64
CA ALA A 19 -25.07 -19.49 6.73
C ALA A 19 -24.09 -19.99 5.67
N ILE A 20 -24.06 -21.31 5.43
CA ILE A 20 -23.22 -21.95 4.41
C ILE A 20 -23.66 -21.51 3.01
N ILE A 21 -24.97 -21.54 2.73
CA ILE A 21 -25.52 -21.11 1.43
C ILE A 21 -25.23 -19.62 1.19
N LEU A 22 -25.38 -18.77 2.21
CA LEU A 22 -25.08 -17.35 2.12
C LEU A 22 -23.60 -17.10 1.82
N GLN A 23 -22.68 -17.82 2.46
CA GLN A 23 -21.25 -17.73 2.19
C GLN A 23 -20.89 -18.15 0.75
N ALA A 24 -21.52 -19.23 0.25
CA ALA A 24 -21.36 -19.65 -1.14
C ALA A 24 -21.90 -18.59 -2.12
N ALA A 25 -23.06 -17.99 -1.82
CA ALA A 25 -23.65 -16.94 -2.62
C ALA A 25 -22.78 -15.67 -2.64
N ASP A 26 -22.24 -15.24 -1.49
CA ASP A 26 -21.30 -14.11 -1.38
C ASP A 26 -20.07 -14.33 -2.25
N THR A 27 -19.43 -15.50 -2.11
CA THR A 27 -18.24 -15.90 -2.86
C THR A 27 -18.50 -15.89 -4.36
N LEU A 28 -19.61 -16.49 -4.82
CA LEU A 28 -19.99 -16.49 -6.24
C LEU A 28 -20.27 -15.07 -6.76
N SER A 29 -20.93 -14.24 -5.95
CA SER A 29 -21.23 -12.86 -6.33
C SER A 29 -19.95 -12.02 -6.50
N ALA A 30 -18.96 -12.24 -5.63
CA ALA A 30 -17.67 -11.56 -5.62
C ALA A 30 -16.71 -12.04 -6.71
N ALA A 31 -16.85 -13.29 -7.17
CA ALA A 31 -16.06 -13.86 -8.25
C ALA A 31 -16.44 -13.35 -9.65
N ARG A 32 -17.55 -12.62 -9.79
CA ARG A 32 -17.98 -12.06 -11.07
C ARG A 32 -16.91 -11.11 -11.64
N PRO A 33 -16.58 -11.21 -12.94
CA PRO A 33 -15.70 -10.26 -13.59
C PRO A 33 -16.24 -8.84 -13.42
N GLY A 34 -15.47 -7.97 -12.77
CA GLY A 34 -15.89 -6.59 -12.50
C GLY A 34 -16.25 -6.30 -11.05
N ALA A 35 -16.71 -7.27 -10.26
CA ALA A 35 -17.20 -7.05 -8.88
C ALA A 35 -16.18 -6.39 -7.94
N ARG A 36 -14.88 -6.55 -8.22
CA ARG A 36 -13.78 -5.90 -7.49
C ARG A 36 -12.84 -5.08 -8.39
N ARG A 37 -13.13 -4.93 -9.69
CA ARG A 37 -12.20 -4.30 -10.65
C ARG A 37 -11.97 -2.82 -10.33
N GLU A 38 -13.03 -2.05 -10.11
CA GLU A 38 -12.90 -0.62 -9.78
C GLU A 38 -12.15 -0.39 -8.46
N ILE A 39 -12.35 -1.29 -7.48
CA ILE A 39 -11.67 -1.23 -6.18
C ILE A 39 -10.18 -1.53 -6.33
N LEU A 40 -9.81 -2.53 -7.14
CA LEU A 40 -8.42 -2.86 -7.42
C LEU A 40 -7.72 -1.77 -8.24
N GLU A 41 -8.38 -1.22 -9.26
CA GLU A 41 -7.79 -0.18 -10.11
C GLU A 41 -7.57 1.12 -9.33
N SER A 42 -8.55 1.54 -8.53
CA SER A 42 -8.39 2.70 -7.64
C SER A 42 -7.31 2.47 -6.58
N TYR A 43 -7.19 1.25 -6.07
CA TYR A 43 -6.11 0.87 -5.16
C TYR A 43 -4.73 0.97 -5.82
N VAL A 44 -4.55 0.42 -7.03
CA VAL A 44 -3.29 0.50 -7.79
C VAL A 44 -2.93 1.95 -8.10
N LYS A 45 -3.87 2.73 -8.65
CA LYS A 45 -3.65 4.17 -8.94
C LYS A 45 -3.21 4.96 -7.73
N ARG A 46 -3.72 4.62 -6.55
CA ARG A 46 -3.30 5.26 -5.30
C ARG A 46 -1.87 4.91 -4.91
N LEU A 47 -1.45 3.65 -5.06
CA LEU A 47 -0.06 3.26 -4.81
C LEU A 47 0.89 3.94 -5.80
N GLU A 48 0.53 3.94 -7.07
CA GLU A 48 1.30 4.62 -8.12
C GLU A 48 1.44 6.12 -7.81
N LYS A 49 0.37 6.77 -7.34
CA LYS A 49 0.43 8.20 -6.98
C LYS A 49 1.32 8.47 -5.77
N LEU A 50 1.36 7.57 -4.77
CA LEU A 50 2.30 7.68 -3.64
C LEU A 50 3.75 7.61 -4.12
N GLU A 51 4.04 6.67 -5.01
CA GLU A 51 5.37 6.50 -5.62
C GLU A 51 5.73 7.68 -6.53
N GLU A 52 4.79 8.19 -7.31
CA GLU A 52 4.97 9.35 -8.19
C GLU A 52 5.34 10.61 -7.39
N ILE A 53 4.61 10.89 -6.30
CA ILE A 53 4.93 12.01 -5.40
C ILE A 53 6.36 11.87 -4.89
N ALA A 54 6.74 10.70 -4.40
CA ALA A 54 8.08 10.46 -3.88
C ALA A 54 9.17 10.58 -4.96
N ASN A 55 8.97 9.97 -6.13
CA ASN A 55 9.92 9.99 -7.25
C ASN A 55 10.11 11.39 -7.85
N SER A 56 9.18 12.32 -7.62
CA SER A 56 9.31 13.71 -8.08
C SER A 56 10.37 14.52 -7.29
N PHE A 57 10.86 14.02 -6.16
CA PHE A 57 11.89 14.69 -5.36
C PHE A 57 13.29 14.40 -5.90
N LYS A 58 14.10 15.45 -6.03
CA LYS A 58 15.48 15.33 -6.50
C LYS A 58 16.31 14.48 -5.52
N GLY A 59 17.09 13.54 -6.05
CA GLY A 59 17.95 12.64 -5.26
C GLY A 59 17.25 11.33 -4.85
N VAL A 60 15.97 11.15 -5.19
CA VAL A 60 15.29 9.86 -5.08
C VAL A 60 15.72 8.98 -6.24
N ASN A 61 16.24 7.79 -5.93
CA ASN A 61 16.60 6.78 -6.91
C ASN A 61 15.38 5.89 -7.21
N THR A 62 14.79 5.32 -6.16
CA THR A 62 13.57 4.50 -6.26
C THR A 62 12.67 4.71 -5.05
N SER A 63 11.36 4.53 -5.23
CA SER A 63 10.40 4.53 -4.13
C SER A 63 9.40 3.38 -4.28
N TYR A 64 8.87 2.92 -3.15
CA TYR A 64 7.95 1.79 -3.06
C TYR A 64 6.84 2.09 -2.07
N ALA A 65 5.59 1.98 -2.51
CA ALA A 65 4.43 1.97 -1.63
C ALA A 65 4.15 0.55 -1.15
N ILE A 66 4.47 0.26 0.11
CA ILE A 66 4.34 -1.07 0.73
C ILE A 66 3.22 -1.07 1.78
N GLN A 67 2.90 -2.26 2.31
CA GLN A 67 1.84 -2.44 3.32
C GLN A 67 0.50 -1.83 2.91
N ALA A 68 0.06 -2.09 1.68
CA ALA A 68 -1.16 -1.52 1.13
C ALA A 68 -1.22 0.02 1.10
N GLY A 69 -0.05 0.64 0.90
CA GLY A 69 0.09 2.09 0.83
C GLY A 69 0.14 2.78 2.18
N ARG A 70 0.31 2.02 3.28
CA ARG A 70 0.50 2.57 4.63
C ARG A 70 1.95 2.90 4.95
N GLU A 71 2.89 2.43 4.15
CA GLU A 71 4.29 2.85 4.23
C GLU A 71 4.81 3.16 2.83
N VAL A 72 5.51 4.29 2.69
CA VAL A 72 6.28 4.64 1.49
C VAL A 72 7.75 4.60 1.86
N ARG A 73 8.50 3.74 1.18
CA ARG A 73 9.93 3.55 1.37
C ARG A 73 10.69 4.13 0.19
N ILE A 74 11.64 5.01 0.47
CA ILE A 74 12.33 5.80 -0.53
C ILE A 74 13.81 5.51 -0.39
N ILE A 75 14.45 5.15 -1.49
CA ILE A 75 15.88 4.89 -1.55
C ILE A 75 16.54 6.07 -2.25
N VAL A 76 17.52 6.66 -1.58
CA VAL A 76 18.32 7.77 -2.10
C VAL A 76 19.77 7.37 -2.20
N GLU A 77 20.48 7.96 -3.17
CA GLU A 77 21.92 7.75 -3.31
C GLU A 77 22.66 8.46 -2.18
N SER A 78 23.49 7.71 -1.46
CA SER A 78 24.27 8.19 -0.32
C SER A 78 25.21 9.35 -0.65
N ALA A 79 25.70 9.41 -1.90
CA ALA A 79 26.62 10.43 -2.39
C ALA A 79 25.94 11.79 -2.68
N GLU A 80 24.65 11.79 -3.03
CA GLU A 80 23.92 13.02 -3.41
C GLU A 80 23.13 13.61 -2.23
N VAL A 81 22.66 12.75 -1.33
CA VAL A 81 21.79 13.14 -0.22
C VAL A 81 22.52 12.87 1.10
N ASN A 82 22.68 13.91 1.94
CA ASN A 82 23.22 13.80 3.29
C ASN A 82 22.11 13.52 4.33
N ASP A 83 22.47 13.26 5.59
CA ASP A 83 21.50 12.88 6.64
C ASP A 83 20.46 13.97 6.92
N ALA A 84 20.88 15.23 6.94
CA ALA A 84 19.97 16.35 7.17
C ALA A 84 18.96 16.48 6.03
N HIS A 85 19.41 16.37 4.78
CA HIS A 85 18.55 16.37 3.60
C HIS A 85 17.61 15.16 3.57
N ALA A 86 18.07 13.97 3.94
CA ALA A 86 17.23 12.78 4.01
C ALA A 86 16.10 12.93 5.04
N SER A 87 16.41 13.48 6.22
CA SER A 87 15.40 13.76 7.25
C SER A 87 14.40 14.82 6.80
N GLN A 88 14.87 15.88 6.13
CA GLN A 88 14.01 16.93 5.59
C GLN A 88 13.11 16.39 4.46
N MET A 89 13.68 15.61 3.54
CA MET A 89 12.95 14.96 2.44
C MET A 89 11.83 14.06 2.94
N ALA A 90 12.05 13.28 4.00
CA ALA A 90 11.02 12.45 4.61
C ALA A 90 9.82 13.30 5.09
N LYS A 91 10.09 14.45 5.71
CA LYS A 91 9.04 15.39 6.18
C LYS A 91 8.30 16.04 5.02
N ASP A 92 9.03 16.49 4.00
CA ASP A 92 8.44 17.19 2.86
C ASP A 92 7.57 16.24 2.02
N ILE A 93 8.01 14.99 1.82
CA ILE A 93 7.21 13.96 1.14
C ILE A 93 5.97 13.62 1.95
N ALA A 94 6.09 13.42 3.27
CA ALA A 94 4.94 13.14 4.13
C ALA A 94 3.89 14.25 4.05
N LYS A 95 4.34 15.51 4.12
CA LYS A 95 3.46 16.69 4.00
C LYS A 95 2.79 16.78 2.62
N ARG A 96 3.52 16.45 1.55
CA ARG A 96 2.96 16.46 0.19
C ARG A 96 1.94 15.36 -0.03
N ILE A 97 2.19 14.16 0.51
CA ILE A 97 1.20 13.06 0.51
C ILE A 97 -0.08 13.49 1.24
N GLU A 98 0.05 14.12 2.41
CA GLU A 98 -1.09 14.63 3.19
C GLU A 98 -1.92 15.67 2.42
N GLN A 99 -1.29 16.47 1.55
CA GLN A 99 -1.96 17.51 0.77
C GLN A 99 -2.61 17.00 -0.52
N GLU A 100 -1.99 16.02 -1.19
CA GLU A 100 -2.40 15.59 -2.55
C GLU A 100 -3.22 14.29 -2.58
N ILE A 101 -3.21 13.52 -1.48
CA ILE A 101 -3.89 12.22 -1.38
C ILE A 101 -4.73 12.19 -0.11
N GLU A 102 -6.02 11.98 -0.29
CA GLU A 102 -6.91 11.68 0.84
C GLU A 102 -6.69 10.21 1.26
N TYR A 103 -6.10 10.02 2.44
CA TYR A 103 -5.77 8.70 2.97
C TYR A 103 -6.39 8.50 4.35
N PRO A 104 -7.19 7.42 4.56
CA PRO A 104 -7.73 7.13 5.88
C PRO A 104 -6.62 6.63 6.80
N GLY A 105 -6.19 7.48 7.73
CA GLY A 105 -5.17 7.16 8.72
C GLY A 105 -3.79 7.75 8.37
N GLN A 106 -2.74 7.14 8.92
CA GLN A 106 -1.37 7.64 8.77
C GLN A 106 -0.62 6.84 7.71
N VAL A 107 0.18 7.55 6.91
CA VAL A 107 1.15 6.95 5.99
C VAL A 107 2.55 7.19 6.56
N LYS A 108 3.29 6.11 6.78
CA LYS A 108 4.67 6.17 7.27
C LYS A 108 5.62 6.40 6.11
N VAL A 109 6.42 7.47 6.17
CA VAL A 109 7.44 7.76 5.15
C VAL A 109 8.82 7.40 5.71
N THR A 110 9.55 6.55 5.00
CA THR A 110 10.91 6.12 5.38
C THR A 110 11.87 6.41 4.24
N VAL A 111 12.87 7.26 4.50
CA VAL A 111 13.97 7.52 3.55
C VAL A 111 15.19 6.72 4.00
N ILE A 112 15.75 5.94 3.08
CA ILE A 112 16.91 5.08 3.29
C ILE A 112 18.02 5.59 2.37
N ARG A 113 19.13 6.01 2.99
CA ARG A 113 20.37 6.27 2.26
C ARG A 113 21.07 4.93 2.03
N GLU A 114 21.30 4.59 0.77
CA GLU A 114 21.92 3.32 0.41
C GLU A 114 23.24 3.54 -0.32
N THR A 115 24.22 2.68 -0.02
CA THR A 115 25.45 2.51 -0.80
C THR A 115 25.53 1.05 -1.21
N ARG A 116 25.57 0.76 -2.51
CA ARG A 116 25.66 -0.61 -3.03
C ARG A 116 27.07 -0.90 -3.55
N ALA A 117 27.72 -1.92 -3.01
CA ALA A 117 28.93 -2.51 -3.59
C ALA A 117 28.56 -3.90 -4.16
N VAL A 118 28.81 -4.13 -5.44
CA VAL A 118 28.46 -5.37 -6.14
C VAL A 118 29.73 -5.95 -6.76
N GLU A 119 30.03 -7.20 -6.42
CA GLU A 119 31.14 -7.99 -6.96
C GLU A 119 30.61 -9.30 -7.53
N TYR A 120 31.20 -9.76 -8.64
CA TYR A 120 30.80 -11.01 -9.29
C TYR A 120 31.95 -12.01 -9.23
N ALA A 121 31.71 -13.15 -8.60
CA ALA A 121 32.61 -14.30 -8.70
C ALA A 121 32.33 -15.07 -10.00
N LYS A 122 33.39 -15.64 -10.58
CA LYS A 122 33.30 -16.53 -11.75
C LYS A 122 33.54 -17.97 -11.34
#